data_AF-A0A9P6NVD1-F1
#
_entry.id   AF-A0A9P6NVD1-F1
#
_cell.length_a   1.000
_cell.length_b   1.000
_cell.length_c   1.000
_cell.angle_alpha   90.00
_cell.angle_beta   90.00
_cell.angle_gamma   90.00
#
_symmetry.space_group_name_H-M   'P 1'
#
loop_
_entity.id
_entity.type
_entity.pdbx_description
1 polymer ?
#
loop_
_entity_poly.entity_id
_entity_poly.type
_entity_poly.pdbx_seq_one_letter_code
_entity_poly.pdbx_strand_id
1 'polypeptide(L)'
;MPAHSMCWKIRRTSVRLSTLNQLERDTLMSQESSQLKFKPYTRQSIHQAPQWAALPESLREAVKVVSRVLPFRVNQYVMDTLIDWERVPDDPIYRLTFPHQDMLPEDEYAHLRDLVLLKQDEAAIEQAVQKIRIRMNPHPAGQMTHNVPTLDSVPVRGIQHKYKETVLFFPSAGQTCHAYCTFCFRWPQFVGMEGLKFDARESDELVSYLRRHPEVTDVLITGGDPLIMNTRSLAGYIEPLLSPELSHIQNIRIGTKSVAYWPQRFVTDKDADDLLRLFEKVVNAGKNLAIMGHYNHPVELRSDIAQKAVKRIVSSGATLRMQSPLIRHINDDAKAWAELWTTGVRLGAIPYYMFIERDTGPRQYFQLPLIRAYEIFQAAYQSVSGLSRTVRGPSMSAFPGKVVIDGIATIRGEKVFALQFLQARYPDWVRRPFYAKFDPAAMWLNDLTPAFGEKRFFFEEATSPQTIEKPAAPEQSVITSCIKSVEGRRHIPRMAEKIRARGFPASKARVEPLMSHHGIRRVRHKRHDRVTTDSKHKLPVASNLLNLEFVPTVPNQVFSSDCS
;
A
#
# COMPACT_ATOMS: atom_id res chain seq x y z
N MET A 1 -5.98 -64.06 -34.24
CA MET A 1 -6.27 -62.68 -34.71
C MET A 1 -6.73 -61.86 -33.50
N PRO A 2 -6.34 -60.58 -33.36
CA PRO A 2 -5.19 -60.07 -32.57
C PRO A 2 -5.66 -59.25 -31.33
N ALA A 3 -4.84 -58.77 -30.38
CA ALA A 3 -3.91 -57.64 -30.57
C ALA A 3 -2.97 -57.39 -29.36
N HIS A 4 -1.69 -57.22 -29.71
CA HIS A 4 -0.68 -56.29 -29.21
C HIS A 4 -0.73 -55.74 -27.77
N SER A 5 0.20 -56.23 -26.94
CA SER A 5 0.81 -55.48 -25.84
C SER A 5 1.99 -54.65 -26.36
N MET A 6 1.90 -53.33 -26.31
CA MET A 6 3.00 -52.43 -26.66
C MET A 6 3.55 -51.78 -25.38
N CYS A 7 4.69 -52.28 -24.93
CA CYS A 7 5.48 -51.74 -23.84
C CYS A 7 6.17 -50.46 -24.31
N TRP A 8 5.70 -49.28 -23.87
CA TRP A 8 6.43 -48.03 -24.06
C TRP A 8 7.49 -47.88 -22.96
N LYS A 9 8.71 -48.31 -23.26
CA LYS A 9 9.93 -47.92 -22.52
C LYS A 9 10.17 -46.41 -22.73
N ILE A 10 9.84 -45.60 -21.73
CA ILE A 10 10.38 -44.24 -21.62
C ILE A 10 11.83 -44.38 -21.16
N ARG A 11 12.78 -44.22 -22.08
CA ARG A 11 14.19 -44.02 -21.75
C ARG A 11 14.34 -42.67 -21.05
N ARG A 12 14.31 -42.66 -19.71
CA ARG A 12 14.93 -41.57 -18.94
C ARG A 12 16.44 -41.78 -19.00
N THR A 13 17.13 -41.01 -19.84
CA THR A 13 18.58 -40.79 -19.67
C THR A 13 18.78 -39.99 -18.40
N SER A 14 18.92 -40.66 -17.25
CA SER A 14 19.44 -40.02 -16.05
C SER A 14 20.96 -39.93 -16.19
N VAL A 15 21.46 -38.80 -16.68
CA VAL A 15 22.87 -38.46 -16.49
C VAL A 15 23.01 -38.05 -15.03
N ARG A 16 23.82 -38.78 -14.25
CA ARG A 16 24.14 -38.39 -12.88
C ARG A 16 24.91 -37.06 -12.93
N LEU A 17 24.36 -36.00 -12.35
CA LEU A 17 24.97 -34.67 -12.24
C LEU A 17 26.35 -34.66 -11.53
N SER A 18 26.73 -35.77 -10.88
CA SER A 18 28.00 -35.91 -10.15
C SER A 18 29.23 -36.11 -11.03
N THR A 19 29.08 -36.24 -12.36
CA THR A 19 30.20 -36.51 -13.30
C THR A 19 30.51 -35.36 -14.26
N LEU A 20 29.84 -34.20 -14.16
CA LEU A 20 30.06 -33.06 -15.05
C LEU A 20 31.06 -32.06 -14.47
N ASN A 21 31.96 -31.53 -15.32
CA ASN A 21 32.87 -30.45 -14.94
C ASN A 21 32.07 -29.16 -14.63
N GLN A 22 32.64 -28.26 -13.82
CA GLN A 22 32.08 -26.94 -13.49
C GLN A 22 31.61 -26.18 -14.74
N LEU A 23 32.43 -26.16 -15.80
CA LEU A 23 32.09 -25.51 -17.08
C LEU A 23 30.89 -26.15 -17.78
N GLU A 24 30.74 -27.48 -17.72
CA GLU A 24 29.61 -28.17 -18.35
C GLU A 24 28.31 -27.99 -17.55
N ARG A 25 28.42 -27.90 -16.21
CA ARG A 25 27.32 -27.49 -15.34
C ARG A 25 26.91 -26.04 -15.62
N ASP A 26 27.87 -25.14 -15.73
CA ASP A 26 27.62 -23.73 -16.07
C ASP A 26 27.03 -23.60 -17.47
N THR A 27 27.43 -24.46 -18.42
CA THR A 27 26.90 -24.46 -19.79
C THR A 27 25.48 -25.04 -19.86
N LEU A 28 25.18 -26.14 -19.14
CA LEU A 28 23.82 -26.68 -19.00
C LEU A 28 22.88 -25.72 -18.26
N MET A 29 23.35 -25.05 -17.20
CA MET A 29 22.59 -23.99 -16.51
C MET A 29 22.42 -22.74 -17.38
N SER A 30 23.37 -22.45 -18.28
CA SER A 30 23.26 -21.35 -19.26
C SER A 30 22.28 -21.68 -20.40
N GLN A 31 22.12 -22.96 -20.75
CA GLN A 31 21.18 -23.41 -21.78
C GLN A 31 19.74 -23.59 -21.27
N GLU A 32 19.51 -23.88 -19.99
CA GLU A 32 18.17 -23.85 -19.36
C GLU A 32 17.70 -22.43 -18.97
N SER A 33 18.58 -21.43 -19.05
CA SER A 33 18.25 -20.01 -18.91
C SER A 33 17.52 -19.47 -20.16
N SER A 34 16.47 -20.15 -20.62
CA SER A 34 15.41 -19.44 -21.33
C SER A 34 14.86 -18.40 -20.35
N GLN A 35 14.94 -17.10 -20.69
CA GLN A 35 14.40 -16.04 -19.85
C GLN A 35 12.93 -16.34 -19.60
N LEU A 36 12.61 -16.86 -18.41
CA LEU A 36 11.24 -17.12 -17.99
C LEU A 36 10.47 -15.81 -18.09
N LYS A 37 9.62 -15.68 -19.12
CA LYS A 37 8.80 -14.50 -19.30
C LYS A 37 7.76 -14.47 -18.19
N PHE A 38 7.55 -13.29 -17.61
CA PHE A 38 6.52 -13.12 -16.59
C PHE A 38 5.14 -13.49 -17.16
N LYS A 39 4.56 -14.57 -16.63
CA LYS A 39 3.26 -15.09 -17.02
C LYS A 39 2.31 -15.10 -15.82
N PRO A 40 1.40 -14.12 -15.70
CA PRO A 40 0.42 -14.08 -14.63
C PRO A 40 -0.82 -14.93 -14.97
N TYR A 41 -1.39 -15.54 -13.94
CA TYR A 41 -2.66 -16.24 -13.97
C TYR A 41 -3.63 -15.55 -13.01
N THR A 42 -4.85 -15.33 -13.47
CA THR A 42 -5.95 -14.74 -12.68
C THR A 42 -7.10 -15.72 -12.58
N ARG A 43 -8.19 -15.34 -11.91
CA ARG A 43 -9.43 -16.14 -11.89
C ARG A 43 -9.87 -16.55 -13.30
N GLN A 44 -9.72 -15.67 -14.29
CA GLN A 44 -10.14 -15.91 -15.67
C GLN A 44 -9.19 -16.82 -16.43
N SER A 45 -7.90 -16.91 -16.07
CA SER A 45 -6.90 -17.64 -16.87
C SER A 45 -6.25 -18.82 -16.17
N ILE A 46 -6.47 -19.02 -14.87
CA ILE A 46 -5.82 -20.10 -14.09
C ILE A 46 -6.09 -21.50 -14.65
N HIS A 47 -7.21 -21.70 -15.33
CA HIS A 47 -7.54 -22.97 -15.99
C HIS A 47 -6.56 -23.36 -17.11
N GLN A 48 -5.73 -22.42 -17.57
CA GLN A 48 -4.68 -22.62 -18.58
C GLN A 48 -3.33 -23.02 -17.96
N ALA A 49 -3.22 -23.02 -16.62
CA ALA A 49 -2.02 -23.49 -15.94
C ALA A 49 -1.97 -25.03 -15.96
N PRO A 50 -0.84 -25.66 -16.31
CA PRO A 50 -0.71 -27.12 -16.31
C PRO A 50 -1.10 -27.76 -14.97
N GLN A 51 -0.75 -27.11 -13.87
CA GLN A 51 -1.04 -27.58 -12.51
C GLN A 51 -2.53 -27.55 -12.17
N TRP A 52 -3.33 -26.74 -12.86
CA TRP A 52 -4.76 -26.62 -12.58
C TRP A 52 -5.51 -27.94 -12.78
N ALA A 53 -5.16 -28.71 -13.82
CA ALA A 53 -5.83 -29.98 -14.11
C ALA A 53 -5.56 -31.05 -13.02
N ALA A 54 -4.43 -30.95 -12.32
CA ALA A 54 -4.06 -31.86 -11.24
C ALA A 54 -4.74 -31.54 -9.91
N LEU A 55 -5.32 -30.34 -9.75
CA LEU A 55 -6.00 -29.96 -8.51
C LEU A 55 -7.31 -30.74 -8.33
N PRO A 56 -7.58 -31.26 -7.11
CA PRO A 56 -8.89 -31.78 -6.74
C PRO A 56 -10.01 -30.80 -7.09
N GLU A 57 -11.18 -31.35 -7.44
CA GLU A 57 -12.34 -30.54 -7.83
C GLU A 57 -12.75 -29.54 -6.74
N SER A 58 -12.71 -29.96 -5.46
CA SER A 58 -13.00 -29.08 -4.31
C SER A 58 -12.07 -27.87 -4.22
N LEU A 59 -10.78 -28.02 -4.53
CA LEU A 59 -9.83 -26.91 -4.52
C LEU A 59 -10.04 -25.97 -5.71
N ARG A 60 -10.33 -26.52 -6.90
CA ARG A 60 -10.70 -25.71 -8.07
C ARG A 60 -11.98 -24.94 -7.82
N GLU A 61 -12.94 -25.54 -7.12
CA GLU A 61 -14.18 -24.91 -6.69
C GLU A 61 -13.91 -23.73 -5.78
N ALA A 62 -13.13 -23.94 -4.71
CA ALA A 62 -12.78 -22.89 -3.76
C ALA A 62 -12.13 -21.68 -4.46
N VAL A 63 -11.21 -21.93 -5.40
CA VAL A 63 -10.60 -20.86 -6.20
C VAL A 63 -11.66 -20.11 -7.00
N LYS A 64 -12.60 -20.79 -7.68
CA LYS A 64 -13.66 -20.14 -8.47
C LYS A 64 -14.61 -19.30 -7.62
N VAL A 65 -15.00 -19.79 -6.45
CA VAL A 65 -15.99 -19.17 -5.56
C VAL A 65 -15.36 -18.01 -4.78
N VAL A 66 -14.27 -18.27 -4.04
CA VAL A 66 -13.68 -17.29 -3.11
C VAL A 66 -12.99 -16.16 -3.86
N SER A 67 -12.47 -16.39 -5.07
CA SER A 67 -11.91 -15.31 -5.91
C SER A 67 -12.97 -14.34 -6.48
N ARG A 68 -14.27 -14.58 -6.25
CA ARG A 68 -15.32 -13.56 -6.44
C ARG A 68 -15.25 -12.52 -5.34
N VAL A 69 -14.92 -12.92 -4.11
CA VAL A 69 -14.82 -12.03 -2.95
C VAL A 69 -13.46 -11.35 -2.90
N LEU A 70 -12.39 -12.15 -2.90
CA LEU A 70 -11.00 -11.71 -2.73
C LEU A 70 -10.26 -11.69 -4.08
N PRO A 71 -9.32 -10.76 -4.29
CA PRO A 71 -8.59 -10.69 -5.55
C PRO A 71 -7.64 -11.87 -5.68
N PHE A 72 -7.59 -12.48 -6.86
CA PHE A 72 -6.69 -13.61 -7.14
C PHE A 72 -5.78 -13.33 -8.35
N ARG A 73 -4.49 -13.49 -8.10
CA ARG A 73 -3.43 -13.42 -9.10
C ARG A 73 -2.23 -14.22 -8.61
N VAL A 74 -1.71 -15.10 -9.44
CA VAL A 74 -0.46 -15.83 -9.22
C VAL A 74 0.38 -15.76 -10.50
N ASN A 75 1.65 -16.14 -10.45
CA ASN A 75 2.48 -16.21 -11.64
C ASN A 75 3.21 -17.56 -11.74
N GLN A 76 3.75 -17.82 -12.93
CA GLN A 76 4.43 -19.07 -13.23
C GLN A 76 5.60 -19.37 -12.28
N TYR A 77 6.44 -18.40 -11.90
CA TYR A 77 7.55 -18.66 -10.98
C TYR A 77 7.05 -19.11 -9.60
N VAL A 78 6.01 -18.46 -9.07
CA VAL A 78 5.42 -18.88 -7.78
C VAL A 78 4.92 -20.33 -7.87
N MET A 79 4.17 -20.66 -8.93
CA MET A 79 3.62 -22.01 -9.10
C MET A 79 4.68 -23.08 -9.36
N ASP A 80 5.69 -22.77 -10.18
CA ASP A 80 6.67 -23.76 -10.62
C ASP A 80 7.81 -23.93 -9.60
N THR A 81 8.12 -22.90 -8.80
CA THR A 81 9.31 -22.88 -7.93
C THR A 81 8.98 -22.87 -6.44
N LEU A 82 7.89 -22.22 -6.02
CA LEU A 82 7.63 -21.99 -4.59
C LEU A 82 6.57 -22.92 -4.00
N ILE A 83 5.64 -23.42 -4.81
CA ILE A 83 4.57 -24.32 -4.34
C ILE A 83 5.03 -25.76 -4.45
N ASP A 84 5.01 -26.48 -3.34
CA ASP A 84 5.09 -27.93 -3.33
C ASP A 84 3.70 -28.54 -3.59
N TRP A 85 3.44 -28.92 -4.84
CA TRP A 85 2.14 -29.45 -5.27
C TRP A 85 1.78 -30.80 -4.64
N GLU A 86 2.75 -31.55 -4.12
CA GLU A 86 2.49 -32.82 -3.41
C GLU A 86 1.92 -32.57 -2.00
N ARG A 87 2.14 -31.38 -1.45
CA ARG A 87 1.67 -30.98 -0.13
C ARG A 87 0.38 -30.16 -0.15
N VAL A 88 -0.15 -29.83 -1.33
CA VAL A 88 -1.41 -29.11 -1.47
C VAL A 88 -2.56 -29.95 -0.89
N PRO A 89 -3.41 -29.38 -0.01
CA PRO A 89 -3.62 -27.95 0.24
C PRO A 89 -2.79 -27.32 1.37
N ASP A 90 -1.94 -28.08 2.06
CA ASP A 90 -1.22 -27.64 3.26
C ASP A 90 0.18 -27.07 2.97
N ASP A 91 0.55 -26.93 1.70
CA ASP A 91 1.71 -26.14 1.31
C ASP A 91 1.52 -24.66 1.71
N PRO A 92 2.47 -24.06 2.44
CA PRO A 92 2.34 -22.70 2.94
C PRO A 92 2.26 -21.65 1.83
N ILE A 93 2.90 -21.87 0.67
CA ILE A 93 2.87 -20.91 -0.44
C ILE A 93 1.56 -21.03 -1.24
N TYR A 94 0.99 -22.23 -1.35
CA TYR A 94 -0.36 -22.42 -1.88
C TYR A 94 -1.38 -21.69 -0.99
N ARG A 95 -1.36 -21.91 0.34
CA ARG A 95 -2.21 -21.19 1.32
C ARG A 95 -2.06 -19.67 1.25
N LEU A 96 -0.85 -19.21 0.96
CA LEU A 96 -0.50 -17.80 0.81
C LEU A 96 -1.04 -17.15 -0.46
N THR A 97 -1.27 -17.93 -1.54
CA THR A 97 -1.50 -17.37 -2.89
C THR A 97 -2.77 -17.84 -3.58
N PHE A 98 -3.36 -18.95 -3.17
CA PHE A 98 -4.62 -19.48 -3.69
C PHE A 98 -5.77 -19.28 -2.71
N PRO A 99 -6.98 -18.94 -3.17
CA PRO A 99 -8.16 -18.88 -2.32
C PRO A 99 -8.57 -20.27 -1.80
N HIS A 100 -9.00 -20.34 -0.54
CA HIS A 100 -9.50 -21.57 0.11
C HIS A 100 -10.91 -21.39 0.64
N GLN A 101 -11.67 -22.49 0.69
CA GLN A 101 -13.04 -22.51 1.19
C GLN A 101 -13.15 -21.95 2.62
N ASP A 102 -12.22 -22.35 3.49
CA ASP A 102 -12.14 -21.97 4.90
C ASP A 102 -11.74 -20.51 5.15
N MET A 103 -11.52 -19.72 4.10
CA MET A 103 -11.39 -18.25 4.19
C MET A 103 -12.74 -17.54 4.37
N LEU A 104 -13.85 -18.25 4.14
CA LEU A 104 -15.20 -17.76 4.36
C LEU A 104 -15.90 -18.63 5.43
N PRO A 105 -16.81 -18.05 6.24
CA PRO A 105 -17.76 -18.82 7.03
C PRO A 105 -18.51 -19.84 6.17
N GLU A 106 -18.84 -20.99 6.75
CA GLU A 106 -19.41 -22.14 6.01
C GLU A 106 -20.72 -21.78 5.30
N ASP A 107 -21.59 -21.02 5.96
CA ASP A 107 -22.87 -20.54 5.43
C ASP A 107 -22.68 -19.54 4.29
N GLU A 108 -21.75 -18.59 4.44
CA GLU A 108 -21.40 -17.63 3.39
C GLU A 108 -20.82 -18.32 2.16
N TYR A 109 -19.93 -19.30 2.37
CA TYR A 109 -19.34 -20.08 1.27
C TYR A 109 -20.41 -20.90 0.55
N ALA A 110 -21.24 -21.65 1.26
CA ALA A 110 -22.27 -22.50 0.67
C ALA A 110 -23.25 -21.68 -0.18
N HIS A 111 -23.71 -20.54 0.36
CA HIS A 111 -24.58 -19.62 -0.36
C HIS A 111 -23.92 -19.07 -1.65
N LEU A 112 -22.68 -18.60 -1.54
CA LEU A 112 -21.95 -18.04 -2.68
C LEU A 112 -21.63 -19.11 -3.73
N ARG A 113 -21.28 -20.33 -3.31
CA ARG A 113 -21.05 -21.47 -4.21
C ARG A 113 -22.27 -21.75 -5.06
N ASP A 114 -23.45 -21.84 -4.44
CA ASP A 114 -24.70 -22.12 -5.15
C ASP A 114 -25.03 -21.01 -6.16
N LEU A 115 -24.78 -19.75 -5.80
CA LEU A 115 -24.92 -18.61 -6.72
C LEU A 115 -23.95 -18.70 -7.90
N VAL A 116 -22.68 -19.00 -7.64
CA VAL A 116 -21.60 -18.97 -8.65
C VAL A 116 -21.64 -20.16 -9.59
N LEU A 117 -21.93 -21.37 -9.09
CA LEU A 117 -21.79 -22.61 -9.86
C LEU A 117 -23.10 -23.14 -10.40
N LEU A 118 -24.20 -23.01 -9.64
CA LEU A 118 -25.49 -23.58 -10.00
C LEU A 118 -26.39 -22.54 -10.68
N LYS A 119 -26.59 -21.38 -10.04
CA LYS A 119 -27.55 -20.36 -10.51
C LYS A 119 -26.97 -19.44 -11.59
N GLN A 120 -25.68 -19.09 -11.47
CA GLN A 120 -24.97 -18.16 -12.35
C GLN A 120 -25.66 -16.78 -12.47
N ASP A 121 -26.27 -16.32 -11.38
CA ASP A 121 -26.92 -15.00 -11.29
C ASP A 121 -25.90 -13.93 -10.87
N GLU A 122 -25.37 -13.20 -11.85
CA GLU A 122 -24.34 -12.18 -11.62
C GLU A 122 -24.78 -11.04 -10.69
N ALA A 123 -26.07 -10.65 -10.71
CA ALA A 123 -26.58 -9.60 -9.83
C ALA A 123 -26.63 -10.09 -8.37
N ALA A 124 -27.11 -11.29 -8.14
CA ALA A 124 -27.12 -11.90 -6.81
C ALA A 124 -25.71 -12.21 -6.30
N ILE A 125 -24.80 -12.65 -7.17
CA ILE A 125 -23.38 -12.84 -6.84
C ILE A 125 -22.78 -11.52 -6.36
N GLU A 126 -22.97 -10.42 -7.10
CA GLU A 126 -22.39 -9.12 -6.72
C GLU A 126 -22.93 -8.62 -5.38
N GLN A 127 -24.24 -8.77 -5.12
CA GLN A 127 -24.84 -8.41 -3.84
C GLN A 127 -24.25 -9.22 -2.68
N ALA A 128 -24.14 -10.54 -2.84
CA ALA A 128 -23.54 -11.43 -1.83
C ALA A 128 -22.06 -11.06 -1.58
N VAL A 129 -21.29 -10.86 -2.66
CA VAL A 129 -19.88 -10.45 -2.60
C VAL A 129 -19.72 -9.12 -1.86
N GLN A 130 -20.52 -8.10 -2.17
CA GLN A 130 -20.43 -6.80 -1.51
C GLN A 130 -20.75 -6.89 -0.01
N LYS A 131 -21.77 -7.68 0.37
CA LYS A 131 -22.08 -7.93 1.78
C LYS A 131 -20.90 -8.55 2.53
N ILE A 132 -20.28 -9.58 1.95
CA ILE A 132 -19.09 -10.24 2.53
C ILE A 132 -17.92 -9.25 2.63
N ARG A 133 -17.65 -8.48 1.57
CA ARG A 133 -16.56 -7.50 1.53
C ARG A 133 -16.69 -6.41 2.59
N ILE A 134 -17.89 -5.91 2.84
CA ILE A 134 -18.16 -4.90 3.88
C ILE A 134 -17.89 -5.50 5.27
N ARG A 135 -18.33 -6.73 5.53
CA ARG A 135 -18.05 -7.46 6.78
C ARG A 135 -16.56 -7.63 7.03
N MET A 136 -15.77 -7.86 5.98
CA MET A 136 -14.31 -8.07 6.03
C MET A 136 -13.49 -6.79 6.33
N ASN A 137 -14.10 -5.71 6.81
CA ASN A 137 -13.41 -4.45 7.16
C ASN A 137 -12.45 -3.96 6.05
N PRO A 138 -12.95 -3.43 4.92
CA PRO A 138 -12.12 -2.98 3.80
C PRO A 138 -11.31 -1.71 4.10
N HIS A 139 -11.36 -1.18 5.32
CA HIS A 139 -10.65 0.04 5.68
C HIS A 139 -10.09 -0.03 7.12
N PRO A 140 -9.05 -0.86 7.35
CA PRO A 140 -8.47 -0.97 8.67
C PRO A 140 -7.74 0.32 9.08
N ALA A 141 -7.85 0.69 10.35
CA ALA A 141 -7.03 1.70 11.03
C ALA A 141 -7.03 3.12 10.39
N GLY A 142 -8.17 3.58 9.86
CA GLY A 142 -8.33 4.99 9.47
C GLY A 142 -7.44 5.44 8.30
N GLN A 143 -6.97 4.50 7.46
CA GLN A 143 -6.02 4.75 6.38
C GLN A 143 -6.41 5.89 5.42
N MET A 144 -7.68 5.99 5.01
CA MET A 144 -8.13 7.02 4.05
C MET A 144 -8.83 8.22 4.71
N THR A 145 -9.13 8.16 6.01
CA THR A 145 -9.84 9.23 6.71
C THR A 145 -8.92 10.13 7.53
N HIS A 146 -7.89 9.57 8.18
CA HIS A 146 -7.08 10.31 9.16
C HIS A 146 -5.63 10.51 8.74
N ASN A 147 -5.18 9.87 7.66
CA ASN A 147 -3.77 9.89 7.25
C ASN A 147 -3.54 10.64 5.93
N VAL A 148 -4.59 11.07 5.23
CA VAL A 148 -4.46 11.82 3.98
C VAL A 148 -4.19 13.28 4.32
N PRO A 149 -3.00 13.83 3.99
CA PRO A 149 -2.70 15.21 4.29
C PRO A 149 -3.39 16.15 3.29
N THR A 150 -3.48 17.42 3.66
CA THR A 150 -3.97 18.48 2.77
C THR A 150 -2.85 19.46 2.43
N LEU A 151 -2.88 19.99 1.22
CA LEU A 151 -2.11 21.12 0.73
C LEU A 151 -3.11 22.21 0.32
N ASP A 152 -3.03 23.39 0.93
CA ASP A 152 -3.95 24.50 0.67
C ASP A 152 -5.44 24.09 0.80
N SER A 153 -5.74 23.27 1.82
CA SER A 153 -7.06 22.68 2.11
C SER A 153 -7.59 21.68 1.07
N VAL A 154 -6.75 21.25 0.13
CA VAL A 154 -7.05 20.19 -0.84
C VAL A 154 -6.31 18.91 -0.43
N PRO A 155 -6.99 17.74 -0.34
CA PRO A 155 -6.32 16.47 -0.07
C PRO A 155 -5.26 16.16 -1.12
N VAL A 156 -4.06 15.77 -0.68
CA VAL A 156 -2.97 15.40 -1.60
C VAL A 156 -3.12 13.95 -2.01
N ARG A 157 -3.13 13.68 -3.31
CA ARG A 157 -3.42 12.34 -3.84
C ARG A 157 -2.25 11.40 -3.61
N GLY A 158 -2.56 10.13 -3.31
CA GLY A 158 -1.55 9.08 -3.18
C GLY A 158 -0.55 9.29 -2.04
N ILE A 159 -0.84 10.13 -1.04
CA ILE A 159 0.03 10.40 0.10
C ILE A 159 -0.63 10.07 1.44
N GLN A 160 0.04 9.28 2.27
CA GLN A 160 -0.32 9.17 3.69
C GLN A 160 0.78 9.73 4.59
N HIS A 161 0.43 10.62 5.50
CA HIS A 161 1.34 11.17 6.50
C HIS A 161 0.77 10.90 7.90
N LYS A 162 1.17 9.75 8.48
CA LYS A 162 0.73 9.32 9.81
C LYS A 162 1.71 9.73 10.92
N TYR A 163 3.01 9.67 10.65
CA TYR A 163 4.09 9.95 11.60
C TYR A 163 4.92 11.10 11.07
N LYS A 164 5.31 12.02 11.94
CA LYS A 164 5.95 13.31 11.61
C LYS A 164 7.10 13.19 10.61
N GLU A 165 7.91 12.16 10.76
CA GLU A 165 9.14 11.93 9.99
C GLU A 165 8.92 11.10 8.71
N THR A 166 7.76 10.45 8.55
CA THR A 166 7.52 9.45 7.51
C THR A 166 6.26 9.76 6.69
N VAL A 167 6.46 9.87 5.38
CA VAL A 167 5.40 9.90 4.38
C VAL A 167 5.36 8.60 3.59
N LEU A 168 4.17 8.09 3.32
CA LEU A 168 3.94 7.00 2.37
C LEU A 168 3.42 7.57 1.05
N PHE A 169 3.97 7.08 -0.06
CA PHE A 169 3.56 7.46 -1.40
C PHE A 169 3.10 6.24 -2.19
N PHE A 170 2.01 6.40 -2.94
CA PHE A 170 1.31 5.33 -3.63
C PHE A 170 1.25 5.60 -5.14
N PRO A 171 2.23 5.14 -5.94
CA PRO A 171 2.21 5.36 -7.37
C PRO A 171 1.10 4.54 -8.05
N SER A 172 0.34 5.15 -8.97
CA SER A 172 -0.73 4.46 -9.73
C SER A 172 -0.22 3.24 -10.49
N ALA A 173 0.96 3.36 -11.11
CA ALA A 173 1.57 2.27 -11.88
C ALA A 173 2.05 1.10 -10.99
N GLY A 174 2.15 1.30 -9.67
CA GLY A 174 2.49 0.27 -8.68
C GLY A 174 1.29 -0.34 -7.95
N GLN A 175 0.05 -0.08 -8.40
CA GLN A 175 -1.19 -0.60 -7.76
C GLN A 175 -1.57 -2.01 -8.22
N THR A 176 -0.59 -2.88 -8.42
CA THR A 176 -0.77 -4.32 -8.61
C THR A 176 0.49 -5.04 -8.14
N CYS A 177 0.47 -6.38 -8.12
CA CYS A 177 1.54 -7.21 -7.59
C CYS A 177 1.86 -8.37 -8.53
N HIS A 178 3.07 -8.93 -8.42
CA HIS A 178 3.47 -10.12 -9.20
C HIS A 178 2.62 -11.35 -8.86
N ALA A 179 2.14 -11.44 -7.62
CA ALA A 179 1.06 -12.31 -7.16
C ALA A 179 0.36 -11.63 -5.97
N TYR A 180 -0.89 -12.00 -5.70
CA TYR A 180 -1.66 -11.48 -4.57
C TYR A 180 -1.55 -12.40 -3.38
N CYS A 181 -1.31 -11.80 -2.21
CA CYS A 181 -1.35 -12.51 -0.94
C CYS A 181 -2.82 -12.64 -0.50
N THR A 182 -3.24 -13.81 -0.07
CA THR A 182 -4.61 -14.08 0.41
C THR A 182 -4.94 -13.32 1.70
N PHE A 183 -3.94 -12.97 2.50
CA PHE A 183 -4.06 -12.12 3.70
C PHE A 183 -3.89 -10.61 3.43
N CYS A 184 -3.80 -10.17 2.16
CA CYS A 184 -3.37 -8.80 1.83
C CYS A 184 -4.32 -7.74 2.43
N PHE A 185 -3.86 -6.96 3.40
CA PHE A 185 -4.70 -5.90 4.00
C PHE A 185 -5.10 -4.76 3.04
N ARG A 186 -4.49 -4.71 1.85
CA ARG A 186 -4.81 -3.75 0.77
C ARG A 186 -5.68 -4.35 -0.32
N TRP A 187 -6.23 -5.55 -0.11
CA TRP A 187 -7.16 -6.22 -1.02
C TRP A 187 -8.29 -5.32 -1.59
N PRO A 188 -8.84 -4.33 -0.84
CA PRO A 188 -9.91 -3.45 -1.35
C PRO A 188 -9.51 -2.64 -2.59
N GLN A 189 -8.20 -2.38 -2.76
CA GLN A 189 -7.67 -1.63 -3.90
C GLN A 189 -7.73 -2.45 -5.21
N PHE A 190 -7.83 -3.78 -5.13
CA PHE A 190 -7.78 -4.68 -6.28
C PHE A 190 -9.14 -5.24 -6.70
N VAL A 191 -10.19 -4.98 -5.92
CA VAL A 191 -11.54 -5.53 -6.14
C VAL A 191 -12.51 -4.52 -6.77
N GLY A 192 -12.01 -3.37 -7.21
CA GLY A 192 -12.81 -2.39 -7.94
C GLY A 192 -13.80 -1.60 -7.10
N MET A 193 -13.62 -1.53 -5.78
CA MET A 193 -14.42 -0.67 -4.91
C MET A 193 -14.08 0.81 -5.20
N GLU A 194 -15.00 1.52 -5.84
CA GLU A 194 -14.87 2.94 -6.17
C GLU A 194 -14.62 3.78 -4.91
N GLY A 195 -13.76 4.78 -5.01
CA GLY A 195 -13.34 5.62 -3.88
C GLY A 195 -12.24 5.03 -3.00
N LEU A 196 -11.96 3.71 -3.05
CA LEU A 196 -10.92 3.06 -2.23
C LEU A 196 -9.53 3.00 -2.87
N LYS A 197 -9.41 3.35 -4.16
CA LYS A 197 -8.11 3.42 -4.85
C LYS A 197 -7.33 4.64 -4.36
N PHE A 198 -6.14 4.37 -3.84
CA PHE A 198 -5.28 5.38 -3.25
C PHE A 198 -4.01 5.51 -4.06
N ASP A 199 -3.97 6.48 -4.98
CA ASP A 199 -2.86 6.61 -5.90
C ASP A 199 -2.59 8.03 -6.42
N ALA A 200 -1.36 8.20 -6.92
CA ALA A 200 -0.91 9.37 -7.65
C ALA A 200 -0.22 8.93 -8.96
N ARG A 201 -0.56 9.60 -10.05
CA ARG A 201 0.03 9.34 -11.37
C ARG A 201 1.43 9.92 -11.50
N GLU A 202 1.66 11.06 -10.85
CA GLU A 202 2.89 11.84 -10.92
C GLU A 202 3.38 12.16 -9.50
N SER A 203 4.63 12.59 -9.38
CA SER A 203 5.29 12.91 -8.12
C SER A 203 5.23 14.40 -7.76
N ASP A 204 4.70 15.27 -8.61
CA ASP A 204 4.72 16.73 -8.42
C ASP A 204 3.99 17.20 -7.16
N GLU A 205 2.83 16.59 -6.86
CA GLU A 205 2.09 16.84 -5.62
C GLU A 205 2.88 16.39 -4.38
N LEU A 206 3.57 15.25 -4.46
CA LEU A 206 4.45 14.76 -3.40
C LEU A 206 5.61 15.72 -3.17
N VAL A 207 6.31 16.13 -4.23
CA VAL A 207 7.44 17.07 -4.13
C VAL A 207 6.96 18.40 -3.55
N SER A 208 5.82 18.92 -4.01
CA SER A 208 5.23 20.15 -3.49
C SER A 208 4.85 20.06 -2.01
N TYR A 209 4.34 18.89 -1.59
CA TYR A 209 4.06 18.61 -0.18
C TYR A 209 5.35 18.58 0.64
N LEU A 210 6.37 17.82 0.22
CA LEU A 210 7.63 17.66 0.94
C LEU A 210 8.39 18.99 1.09
N ARG A 211 8.37 19.87 0.07
CA ARG A 211 8.97 21.22 0.18
C ARG A 211 8.42 22.03 1.36
N ARG A 212 7.17 21.82 1.75
CA ARG A 212 6.52 22.52 2.87
C ARG A 212 6.61 21.75 4.20
N HIS A 213 7.23 20.57 4.19
CA HIS A 213 7.27 19.63 5.30
C HIS A 213 8.72 19.16 5.59
N PRO A 214 9.63 20.07 5.97
CA PRO A 214 11.05 19.76 6.19
C PRO A 214 11.29 18.79 7.36
N GLU A 215 10.29 18.57 8.22
CA GLU A 215 10.33 17.55 9.28
C GLU A 215 10.28 16.11 8.77
N VAL A 216 9.89 15.89 7.51
CA VAL A 216 9.82 14.56 6.90
C VAL A 216 11.22 14.16 6.43
N THR A 217 11.76 13.06 6.93
CA THR A 217 13.08 12.54 6.50
C THR A 217 12.96 11.27 5.66
N ASP A 218 11.81 10.60 5.72
CA ASP A 218 11.59 9.26 5.19
C ASP A 218 10.39 9.22 4.23
N VAL A 219 10.63 8.79 2.99
CA VAL A 219 9.58 8.52 2.00
C VAL A 219 9.50 7.03 1.75
N LEU A 220 8.33 6.42 2.00
CA LEU A 220 8.04 5.01 1.70
C LEU A 220 7.13 4.90 0.47
N ILE A 221 7.70 4.48 -0.65
CA ILE A 221 6.97 4.15 -1.87
C ILE A 221 6.34 2.75 -1.68
N THR A 222 5.01 2.66 -1.78
CA THR A 222 4.24 1.45 -1.47
C THR A 222 2.90 1.44 -2.23
N GLY A 223 2.02 0.46 -1.98
CA GLY A 223 0.75 0.31 -2.69
C GLY A 223 0.41 -1.17 -2.85
N GLY A 224 0.29 -1.64 -4.08
CA GLY A 224 0.46 -3.06 -4.41
C GLY A 224 1.92 -3.46 -4.24
N ASP A 225 2.69 -3.29 -5.31
CA ASP A 225 4.13 -3.52 -5.31
C ASP A 225 4.81 -2.55 -6.29
N PRO A 226 5.57 -1.54 -5.84
CA PRO A 226 6.23 -0.59 -6.73
C PRO A 226 7.22 -1.22 -7.70
N LEU A 227 7.79 -2.40 -7.38
CA LEU A 227 8.79 -3.04 -8.24
C LEU A 227 8.18 -3.90 -9.35
N ILE A 228 6.85 -3.95 -9.47
CA ILE A 228 6.19 -4.40 -10.70
C ILE A 228 6.34 -3.40 -11.86
N MET A 229 6.64 -2.14 -11.53
CA MET A 229 6.89 -1.12 -12.54
C MET A 229 8.21 -1.39 -13.26
N ASN A 230 8.22 -1.13 -14.57
CA ASN A 230 9.49 -1.01 -15.29
C ASN A 230 10.33 0.12 -14.67
N THR A 231 11.64 0.04 -14.87
CA THR A 231 12.60 0.92 -14.21
C THR A 231 12.40 2.38 -14.59
N ARG A 232 12.01 2.68 -15.83
CA ARG A 232 11.73 4.06 -16.28
C ARG A 232 10.59 4.69 -15.49
N SER A 233 9.48 3.97 -15.32
CA SER A 233 8.34 4.43 -14.53
C SER A 233 8.71 4.61 -13.05
N LEU A 234 9.46 3.67 -12.47
CA LEU A 234 9.94 3.77 -11.09
C LEU A 234 10.86 4.99 -10.89
N ALA A 235 11.77 5.24 -11.84
CA ALA A 235 12.68 6.39 -11.81
C ALA A 235 11.92 7.72 -11.79
N GLY A 236 10.82 7.85 -12.55
CA GLY A 236 9.98 9.06 -12.54
C GLY A 236 9.40 9.43 -11.17
N TYR A 237 9.28 8.46 -10.25
CA TYR A 237 8.85 8.72 -8.88
C TYR A 237 10.02 8.93 -7.90
N ILE A 238 11.18 8.30 -8.14
CA ILE A 238 12.33 8.34 -7.23
C ILE A 238 13.22 9.55 -7.49
N GLU A 239 13.55 9.83 -8.75
CA GLU A 239 14.53 10.86 -9.11
C GLU A 239 14.16 12.27 -8.63
N PRO A 240 12.87 12.69 -8.66
CA PRO A 240 12.49 13.99 -8.09
C PRO A 240 12.81 14.14 -6.60
N LEU A 241 12.85 13.04 -5.85
CA LEU A 241 13.22 13.03 -4.43
C LEU A 241 14.72 13.29 -4.21
N LEU A 242 15.54 13.20 -5.27
CA LEU A 242 16.97 13.46 -5.24
C LEU A 242 17.32 14.94 -5.45
N SER A 243 16.33 15.78 -5.70
CA SER A 243 16.51 17.23 -5.89
C SER A 243 17.18 17.88 -4.66
N PRO A 244 18.10 18.85 -4.83
CA PRO A 244 18.74 19.57 -3.72
C PRO A 244 17.76 20.26 -2.77
N GLU A 245 16.60 20.69 -3.28
CA GLU A 245 15.53 21.31 -2.48
C GLU A 245 14.88 20.32 -1.48
N LEU A 246 15.03 19.01 -1.74
CA LEU A 246 14.59 17.91 -0.88
C LEU A 246 15.78 17.26 -0.17
N SER A 247 16.82 18.04 0.14
CA SER A 247 18.00 17.59 0.89
C SER A 247 17.68 17.05 2.28
N HIS A 248 16.56 17.47 2.89
CA HIS A 248 16.06 16.96 4.16
C HIS A 248 15.58 15.49 4.09
N ILE A 249 15.24 14.99 2.89
CA ILE A 249 14.89 13.58 2.67
C ILE A 249 16.14 12.71 2.69
N GLN A 250 16.34 11.96 3.76
CA GLN A 250 17.51 11.10 3.97
C GLN A 250 17.27 9.67 3.49
N ASN A 251 16.04 9.18 3.65
CA ASN A 251 15.70 7.78 3.46
C ASN A 251 14.60 7.60 2.41
N ILE A 252 14.87 6.80 1.40
CA ILE A 252 13.87 6.32 0.44
C ILE A 252 13.67 4.84 0.69
N ARG A 253 12.42 4.44 0.90
CA ARG A 253 12.04 3.06 1.15
C ARG A 253 11.10 2.56 0.08
N ILE A 254 11.26 1.31 -0.35
CA ILE A 254 10.39 0.66 -1.33
C ILE A 254 9.78 -0.59 -0.71
N GLY A 255 8.48 -0.58 -0.45
CA GLY A 255 7.76 -1.74 0.07
C GLY A 255 7.38 -2.70 -1.05
N THR A 256 7.98 -3.90 -1.06
CA THR A 256 7.86 -4.84 -2.19
C THR A 256 7.80 -6.29 -1.73
N LYS A 257 7.09 -7.12 -2.50
CA LYS A 257 7.15 -8.59 -2.40
C LYS A 257 7.81 -9.22 -3.63
N SER A 258 8.22 -8.41 -4.60
CA SER A 258 8.82 -8.86 -5.87
C SER A 258 10.10 -9.66 -5.65
N VAL A 259 10.88 -9.38 -4.61
CA VAL A 259 12.09 -10.17 -4.31
C VAL A 259 11.75 -11.64 -4.01
N ALA A 260 10.59 -11.90 -3.42
CA ALA A 260 10.09 -13.25 -3.15
C ALA A 260 9.29 -13.82 -4.33
N TYR A 261 8.42 -13.03 -4.96
CA TYR A 261 7.45 -13.50 -5.96
C TYR A 261 7.92 -13.42 -7.41
N TRP A 262 8.98 -12.67 -7.69
CA TRP A 262 9.57 -12.49 -9.02
C TRP A 262 11.03 -12.00 -8.94
N PRO A 263 11.96 -12.78 -8.37
CA PRO A 263 13.37 -12.39 -8.25
C PRO A 263 14.05 -12.09 -9.60
N GLN A 264 13.49 -12.58 -10.70
CA GLN A 264 13.84 -12.22 -12.08
C GLN A 264 13.91 -10.69 -12.28
N ARG A 265 13.09 -9.91 -11.58
CA ARG A 265 13.11 -8.44 -11.60
C ARG A 265 14.48 -7.82 -11.33
N PHE A 266 15.30 -8.52 -10.56
CA PHE A 266 16.64 -8.10 -10.15
C PHE A 266 17.75 -8.91 -10.83
N VAL A 267 17.41 -9.97 -11.57
CA VAL A 267 18.39 -10.93 -12.08
C VAL A 267 18.37 -11.05 -13.60
N THR A 268 17.20 -11.26 -14.20
CA THR A 268 17.07 -11.69 -15.60
C THR A 268 16.09 -10.87 -16.44
N ASP A 269 15.23 -10.06 -15.82
CA ASP A 269 14.36 -9.15 -16.55
C ASP A 269 15.20 -8.18 -17.40
N LYS A 270 14.67 -7.76 -18.56
CA LYS A 270 15.39 -6.96 -19.54
C LYS A 270 16.00 -5.68 -18.96
N ASP A 271 15.35 -5.08 -17.98
CA ASP A 271 15.76 -3.85 -17.30
C ASP A 271 16.24 -4.08 -15.86
N ALA A 272 16.65 -5.31 -15.52
CA ALA A 272 17.17 -5.64 -14.19
C ALA A 272 18.44 -4.83 -13.85
N ASP A 273 19.34 -4.66 -14.81
CA ASP A 273 20.56 -3.86 -14.63
C ASP A 273 20.25 -2.37 -14.50
N ASP A 274 19.26 -1.86 -15.24
CA ASP A 274 18.80 -0.48 -15.10
C ASP A 274 18.25 -0.22 -13.70
N LEU A 275 17.51 -1.19 -13.14
CA LEU A 275 16.97 -1.09 -11.79
C LEU A 275 18.08 -0.94 -10.75
N LEU A 276 19.13 -1.75 -10.85
CA LEU A 276 20.25 -1.67 -9.91
C LEU A 276 21.05 -0.38 -10.08
N ARG A 277 21.23 0.10 -11.32
CA ARG A 277 21.80 1.44 -11.58
C ARG A 277 20.97 2.56 -10.95
N LEU A 278 19.64 2.45 -10.97
CA LEU A 278 18.77 3.39 -10.27
C LEU A 278 18.99 3.32 -8.75
N PHE A 279 19.19 2.13 -8.19
CA PHE A 279 19.48 1.98 -6.76
C PHE A 279 20.83 2.61 -6.39
N GLU A 280 21.87 2.33 -7.17
CA GLU A 280 23.20 2.96 -7.02
C GLU A 280 23.11 4.48 -7.14
N LYS A 281 22.32 5.01 -8.08
CA LYS A 281 22.10 6.46 -8.23
C LYS A 281 21.53 7.09 -6.95
N VAL A 282 20.57 6.45 -6.29
CA VAL A 282 20.02 6.94 -5.01
C VAL A 282 21.08 6.95 -3.92
N VAL A 283 21.87 5.86 -3.82
CA VAL A 283 22.93 5.73 -2.81
C VAL A 283 24.05 6.76 -3.05
N ASN A 284 24.49 6.92 -4.30
CA ASN A 284 25.51 7.89 -4.70
C ASN A 284 25.06 9.34 -4.52
N ALA A 285 23.75 9.60 -4.52
CA ALA A 285 23.19 10.91 -4.15
C ALA A 285 23.24 11.17 -2.62
N GLY A 286 23.87 10.28 -1.84
CA GLY A 286 24.03 10.41 -0.39
C GLY A 286 22.80 10.00 0.42
N LYS A 287 21.80 9.35 -0.20
CA LYS A 287 20.58 8.91 0.48
C LYS A 287 20.63 7.42 0.82
N ASN A 288 19.95 7.04 1.90
CA ASN A 288 19.73 5.62 2.19
C ASN A 288 18.59 5.07 1.33
N LEU A 289 18.85 4.02 0.55
CA LEU A 289 17.81 3.24 -0.10
C LEU A 289 17.56 1.94 0.69
N ALA A 290 16.33 1.75 1.16
CA ALA A 290 15.91 0.52 1.82
C ALA A 290 14.78 -0.19 1.08
N ILE A 291 15.06 -1.40 0.61
CA ILE A 291 14.07 -2.31 0.06
C ILE A 291 13.41 -3.03 1.24
N MET A 292 12.12 -2.78 1.44
CA MET A 292 11.33 -3.42 2.50
C MET A 292 10.72 -4.71 1.92
N GLY A 293 11.50 -5.78 1.95
CA GLY A 293 11.14 -7.08 1.39
C GLY A 293 10.13 -7.83 2.24
N HIS A 294 9.02 -8.22 1.63
CA HIS A 294 7.98 -8.99 2.30
C HIS A 294 8.19 -10.50 2.15
N TYR A 295 8.66 -11.17 3.21
CA TYR A 295 8.94 -12.61 3.23
C TYR A 295 8.13 -13.33 4.30
N ASN A 296 7.23 -14.22 3.88
CA ASN A 296 6.34 -14.97 4.75
C ASN A 296 6.93 -16.31 5.18
N HIS A 297 7.71 -16.99 4.33
CA HIS A 297 8.19 -18.34 4.61
C HIS A 297 9.61 -18.57 4.03
N PRO A 298 10.49 -19.38 4.67
CA PRO A 298 11.85 -19.62 4.18
C PRO A 298 11.97 -20.09 2.74
N VAL A 299 10.97 -20.84 2.25
CA VAL A 299 10.89 -21.33 0.85
C VAL A 299 11.08 -20.19 -0.16
N GLU A 300 10.60 -18.98 0.14
CA GLU A 300 10.74 -17.81 -0.73
C GLU A 300 12.21 -17.35 -0.92
N LEU A 301 13.15 -17.83 -0.10
CA LEU A 301 14.59 -17.57 -0.20
C LEU A 301 15.42 -18.79 -0.61
N ARG A 302 14.81 -19.98 -0.77
CA ARG A 302 15.57 -21.21 -1.02
C ARG A 302 16.18 -21.26 -2.41
N SER A 303 15.47 -20.76 -3.43
CA SER A 303 15.94 -20.80 -4.82
C SER A 303 17.19 -19.94 -5.05
N ASP A 304 18.09 -20.40 -5.92
CA ASP A 304 19.33 -19.69 -6.23
C ASP A 304 19.08 -18.30 -6.81
N ILE A 305 18.04 -18.15 -7.64
CA ILE A 305 17.67 -16.86 -8.22
C ILE A 305 17.18 -15.88 -7.15
N ALA A 306 16.45 -16.34 -6.13
CA ALA A 306 16.05 -15.49 -5.00
C ALA A 306 17.27 -15.04 -4.18
N GLN A 307 18.20 -15.96 -3.88
CA GLN A 307 19.44 -15.60 -3.16
C GLN A 307 20.31 -14.63 -3.97
N LYS A 308 20.40 -14.83 -5.30
CA LYS A 308 21.11 -13.92 -6.22
C LYS A 308 20.44 -12.55 -6.28
N ALA A 309 19.11 -12.47 -6.30
CA ALA A 309 18.38 -11.21 -6.25
C ALA A 309 18.72 -10.42 -4.96
N VAL A 310 18.72 -11.08 -3.80
CA VAL A 310 19.12 -10.46 -2.53
C VAL A 310 20.56 -9.91 -2.61
N LYS A 311 21.50 -10.72 -3.09
CA LYS A 311 22.90 -10.29 -3.23
C LYS A 311 23.05 -9.11 -4.16
N ARG A 312 22.37 -9.10 -5.32
CA ARG A 312 22.40 -7.98 -6.26
C ARG A 312 21.84 -6.69 -5.67
N ILE A 313 20.75 -6.76 -4.90
CA ILE A 313 20.20 -5.60 -4.17
C ILE A 313 21.22 -5.06 -3.16
N VAL A 314 21.83 -5.93 -2.34
CA VAL A 314 22.80 -5.50 -1.33
C VAL A 314 24.07 -4.92 -1.98
N SER A 315 24.54 -5.52 -3.07
CA SER A 315 25.72 -5.07 -3.81
C SER A 315 25.54 -3.69 -4.46
N SER A 316 24.30 -3.24 -4.69
CA SER A 316 24.03 -1.89 -5.21
C SER A 316 24.17 -0.78 -4.14
N GLY A 317 24.56 -1.15 -2.91
CA GLY A 317 24.59 -0.26 -1.74
C GLY A 317 23.24 -0.07 -1.05
N ALA A 318 22.16 -0.64 -1.59
CA ALA A 318 20.85 -0.63 -0.94
C ALA A 318 20.80 -1.64 0.21
N THR A 319 19.93 -1.41 1.19
CA THR A 319 19.66 -2.39 2.24
C THR A 319 18.39 -3.17 1.93
N LEU A 320 18.37 -4.47 2.21
CA LEU A 320 17.15 -5.28 2.19
C LEU A 320 16.67 -5.54 3.61
N ARG A 321 15.52 -4.99 3.98
CA ARG A 321 14.89 -5.16 5.30
C ARG A 321 13.69 -6.10 5.19
N MET A 322 13.74 -7.22 5.91
CA MET A 322 12.70 -8.25 5.85
C MET A 322 11.59 -7.98 6.86
N GLN A 323 10.35 -8.02 6.39
CA GLN A 323 9.16 -7.87 7.23
C GLN A 323 8.05 -8.83 6.80
N SER A 324 7.25 -9.29 7.74
CA SER A 324 6.06 -10.08 7.44
C SER A 324 5.12 -10.13 8.64
N PRO A 325 3.80 -10.29 8.45
CA PRO A 325 2.95 -10.73 9.51
C PRO A 325 3.20 -12.20 9.86
N LEU A 326 2.96 -12.53 11.12
CA LEU A 326 2.71 -13.87 11.61
C LEU A 326 1.26 -14.23 11.31
N ILE A 327 1.06 -15.33 10.59
CA ILE A 327 -0.23 -15.80 10.10
C ILE A 327 -0.31 -17.32 10.18
N ARG A 328 -1.47 -17.80 10.61
CA ARG A 328 -1.80 -19.22 10.70
C ARG A 328 -1.64 -19.92 9.35
N HIS A 329 -1.31 -21.21 9.38
CA HIS A 329 -1.17 -22.10 8.22
C HIS A 329 0.06 -21.85 7.33
N ILE A 330 0.80 -20.77 7.55
CA ILE A 330 1.90 -20.36 6.67
C ILE A 330 3.21 -20.25 7.43
N ASN A 331 3.22 -19.47 8.52
CA ASN A 331 4.44 -19.20 9.28
C ASN A 331 4.22 -19.13 10.78
N ASP A 332 3.19 -19.82 11.27
CA ASP A 332 2.90 -20.04 12.69
C ASP A 332 3.83 -21.08 13.35
N ASP A 333 5.10 -21.09 12.94
CA ASP A 333 6.17 -21.95 13.41
C ASP A 333 7.44 -21.15 13.67
N ALA A 334 7.97 -21.28 14.89
CA ALA A 334 9.19 -20.60 15.31
C ALA A 334 10.42 -21.03 14.48
N LYS A 335 10.48 -22.29 14.01
CA LYS A 335 11.61 -22.76 13.21
C LYS A 335 11.62 -22.11 11.83
N ALA A 336 10.46 -21.96 11.19
CA ALA A 336 10.33 -21.23 9.93
C ALA A 336 10.84 -19.78 10.06
N TRP A 337 10.49 -19.07 11.13
CA TRP A 337 11.03 -17.71 11.36
C TRP A 337 12.54 -17.70 11.58
N ALA A 338 13.07 -18.62 12.38
CA ALA A 338 14.50 -18.74 12.63
C ALA A 338 15.29 -19.04 11.34
N GLU A 339 14.81 -19.96 10.50
CA GLU A 339 15.40 -20.26 9.19
C GLU A 339 15.37 -19.03 8.27
N LEU A 340 14.23 -18.33 8.20
CA LEU A 340 14.06 -17.15 7.37
C LEU A 340 15.03 -16.03 7.78
N TRP A 341 15.10 -15.71 9.08
CA TRP A 341 15.98 -14.66 9.58
C TRP A 341 17.46 -15.01 9.43
N THR A 342 17.84 -16.24 9.74
CA THR A 342 19.23 -16.70 9.63
C THR A 342 19.69 -16.69 8.18
N THR A 343 18.83 -17.17 7.26
CA THR A 343 19.10 -17.16 5.82
C THR A 343 19.22 -15.74 5.28
N GLY A 344 18.29 -14.85 5.64
CA GLY A 344 18.36 -13.45 5.23
C GLY A 344 19.64 -12.77 5.72
N VAL A 345 20.02 -12.95 6.99
CA VAL A 345 21.27 -12.39 7.54
C VAL A 345 22.50 -12.91 6.79
N ARG A 346 22.58 -14.20 6.49
CA ARG A 346 23.67 -14.79 5.66
C ARG A 346 23.76 -14.12 4.28
N LEU A 347 22.62 -13.72 3.72
CA LEU A 347 22.57 -13.05 2.42
C LEU A 347 22.86 -11.54 2.51
N GLY A 348 22.86 -10.94 3.71
CA GLY A 348 23.04 -9.50 3.93
C GLY A 348 21.72 -8.73 4.11
N ALA A 349 20.60 -9.44 4.20
CA ALA A 349 19.31 -8.85 4.55
C ALA A 349 19.15 -8.71 6.06
N ILE A 350 18.35 -7.72 6.48
CA ILE A 350 18.18 -7.32 7.88
C ILE A 350 16.77 -7.67 8.33
N PRO A 351 16.57 -8.58 9.30
CA PRO A 351 15.28 -8.79 9.94
C PRO A 351 14.76 -7.50 10.58
N TYR A 352 13.55 -7.07 10.22
CA TYR A 352 13.02 -5.76 10.60
C TYR A 352 11.74 -5.83 11.44
N TYR A 353 10.64 -6.33 10.89
CA TYR A 353 9.38 -6.45 11.63
C TYR A 353 8.76 -7.83 11.51
N MET A 354 8.32 -8.36 12.64
CA MET A 354 7.32 -9.43 12.70
C MET A 354 6.01 -8.79 13.17
N PHE A 355 5.07 -8.66 12.25
CA PHE A 355 3.78 -8.04 12.52
C PHE A 355 2.77 -9.08 13.02
N ILE A 356 1.77 -8.61 13.76
CA ILE A 356 0.51 -9.32 13.94
C ILE A 356 -0.41 -8.94 12.77
N GLU A 357 -1.14 -9.93 12.25
CA GLU A 357 -2.07 -9.77 11.13
C GLU A 357 -3.18 -8.76 11.45
N ARG A 358 -3.54 -7.94 10.45
CA ARG A 358 -4.47 -6.81 10.64
C ARG A 358 -5.91 -7.27 10.59
N ASP A 359 -6.78 -6.52 11.25
CA ASP A 359 -8.22 -6.66 11.16
C ASP A 359 -8.82 -6.30 9.79
N THR A 360 -8.64 -7.16 8.79
CA THR A 360 -9.25 -7.02 7.45
C THR A 360 -9.16 -8.31 6.63
N GLY A 361 -10.01 -8.44 5.61
CA GLY A 361 -10.01 -9.61 4.72
C GLY A 361 -10.43 -10.87 5.46
N PRO A 362 -9.90 -12.05 5.10
CA PRO A 362 -10.20 -13.30 5.79
C PRO A 362 -9.44 -13.42 7.12
N ARG A 363 -9.47 -12.38 7.98
CA ARG A 363 -8.71 -12.35 9.25
C ARG A 363 -8.93 -13.58 10.11
N GLN A 364 -10.17 -14.06 10.23
CA GLN A 364 -10.50 -15.21 11.07
C GLN A 364 -9.71 -16.47 10.71
N TYR A 365 -9.34 -16.60 9.44
CA TYR A 365 -8.53 -17.68 8.92
C TYR A 365 -7.06 -17.56 9.32
N PHE A 366 -6.51 -16.34 9.31
CA PHE A 366 -5.08 -16.09 9.52
C PHE A 366 -4.68 -15.71 10.94
N GLN A 367 -5.61 -15.21 11.75
CA GLN A 367 -5.32 -14.66 13.06
C GLN A 367 -4.83 -15.70 14.08
N LEU A 368 -4.04 -15.24 15.05
CA LEU A 368 -3.56 -16.03 16.18
C LEU A 368 -3.79 -15.23 17.47
N PRO A 369 -4.03 -15.90 18.61
CA PRO A 369 -4.00 -15.23 19.90
C PRO A 369 -2.66 -14.53 20.16
N LEU A 370 -2.69 -13.37 20.80
CA LEU A 370 -1.50 -12.56 21.09
C LEU A 370 -0.46 -13.34 21.91
N ILE A 371 -0.91 -14.20 22.83
CA ILE A 371 -0.06 -15.14 23.57
C ILE A 371 0.71 -16.07 22.62
N ARG A 372 0.05 -16.70 21.65
CA ARG A 372 0.71 -17.60 20.68
C ARG A 372 1.69 -16.84 19.81
N ALA A 373 1.34 -15.62 19.40
CA ALA A 373 2.25 -14.77 18.64
C ALA A 373 3.53 -14.44 19.42
N TYR A 374 3.39 -14.13 20.71
CA TYR A 374 4.52 -13.90 21.61
C TYR A 374 5.37 -15.16 21.81
N GLU A 375 4.76 -16.32 22.06
CA GLU A 375 5.47 -17.59 22.25
C GLU A 375 6.26 -18.00 21.00
N ILE A 376 5.68 -17.87 19.80
CA ILE A 376 6.36 -18.15 18.53
C ILE A 376 7.54 -17.19 18.33
N PHE A 377 7.33 -15.90 18.55
CA PHE A 377 8.40 -14.91 18.45
C PHE A 377 9.54 -15.21 19.44
N GLN A 378 9.21 -15.48 20.70
CA GLN A 378 10.19 -15.78 21.74
C GLN A 378 11.02 -17.02 21.40
N ALA A 379 10.38 -18.11 20.99
CA ALA A 379 11.06 -19.34 20.59
C ALA A 379 11.97 -19.14 19.36
N ALA A 380 11.52 -18.37 18.36
CA ALA A 380 12.35 -18.03 17.20
C ALA A 380 13.53 -17.14 17.60
N TYR A 381 13.31 -16.14 18.45
CA TYR A 381 14.33 -15.20 18.90
C TYR A 381 15.44 -15.87 19.74
N GLN A 382 15.08 -16.87 20.54
CA GLN A 382 16.01 -17.68 21.32
C GLN A 382 16.93 -18.55 20.44
N SER A 383 16.46 -18.99 19.28
CA SER A 383 17.19 -19.92 18.40
C SER A 383 18.10 -19.25 17.36
N VAL A 384 18.14 -17.91 17.31
CA VAL A 384 18.95 -17.16 16.34
C VAL A 384 20.06 -16.33 17.01
N SER A 385 21.07 -15.96 16.20
CA SER A 385 22.20 -15.15 16.63
C SER A 385 21.83 -13.67 16.84
N GLY A 386 22.72 -12.91 17.47
CA GLY A 386 22.53 -11.47 17.73
C GLY A 386 22.25 -10.63 16.47
N LEU A 387 22.79 -11.02 15.31
CA LEU A 387 22.54 -10.31 14.05
C LEU A 387 21.08 -10.44 13.59
N SER A 388 20.44 -11.59 13.84
CA SER A 388 19.03 -11.79 13.50
C SER A 388 18.08 -11.10 14.48
N ARG A 389 18.57 -10.76 15.69
CA ARG A 389 17.82 -10.16 16.79
C ARG A 389 17.50 -8.67 16.61
N THR A 390 17.78 -8.10 15.44
CA THR A 390 17.35 -6.74 15.04
C THR A 390 15.86 -6.65 14.75
N VAL A 391 15.19 -7.79 14.56
CA VAL A 391 13.74 -7.88 14.34
C VAL A 391 12.96 -7.30 15.53
N ARG A 392 11.90 -6.56 15.22
CA ARG A 392 10.98 -5.99 16.20
C ARG A 392 9.64 -6.73 16.09
N GLY A 393 9.21 -7.37 17.16
CA GLY A 393 7.94 -8.08 17.17
C GLY A 393 7.69 -8.86 18.46
N PRO A 394 6.53 -9.55 18.54
CA PRO A 394 5.41 -9.40 17.62
C PRO A 394 4.76 -8.01 17.78
N SER A 395 4.39 -7.35 16.68
CA SER A 395 3.91 -5.96 16.73
C SER A 395 2.63 -5.71 15.92
N MET A 396 1.68 -4.98 16.49
CA MET A 396 0.43 -4.58 15.88
C MET A 396 0.57 -3.18 15.27
N SER A 397 0.27 -3.03 13.98
CA SER A 397 0.20 -1.70 13.34
C SER A 397 -1.21 -1.11 13.46
N ALA A 398 -1.58 -0.69 14.67
CA ALA A 398 -2.89 -0.18 15.02
C ALA A 398 -3.08 1.31 14.70
N PHE A 399 -4.29 1.84 14.92
CA PHE A 399 -4.61 3.25 14.73
C PHE A 399 -3.70 4.21 15.54
N PRO A 400 -3.53 4.05 16.87
CA PRO A 400 -2.69 4.97 17.66
C PRO A 400 -1.20 4.88 17.31
N GLY A 401 -0.73 3.72 16.82
CA GLY A 401 0.67 3.49 16.53
C GLY A 401 1.00 2.02 16.30
N LYS A 402 2.30 1.73 16.20
CA LYS A 402 2.86 0.37 16.21
C LYS A 402 3.09 -0.04 17.65
N VAL A 403 2.32 -0.99 18.15
CA VAL A 403 2.42 -1.52 19.52
C VAL A 403 3.15 -2.85 19.46
N VAL A 404 4.18 -3.04 20.29
CA VAL A 404 4.87 -4.32 20.45
C VAL A 404 4.47 -4.98 21.77
N ILE A 405 4.40 -6.31 21.77
CA ILE A 405 4.31 -7.10 23.00
C ILE A 405 5.74 -7.35 23.48
N ASP A 406 6.16 -6.63 24.52
CA ASP A 406 7.51 -6.78 25.09
C ASP A 406 7.62 -8.06 25.92
N GLY A 407 6.52 -8.43 26.59
CA GLY A 407 6.54 -9.59 27.47
C GLY A 407 5.19 -9.91 28.08
N ILE A 408 5.16 -11.07 28.73
CA ILE A 408 4.07 -11.47 29.63
C ILE A 408 4.68 -11.57 31.02
N ALA A 409 4.10 -10.84 31.97
CA ALA A 409 4.63 -10.72 33.32
C ALA A 409 3.54 -10.97 34.35
N THR A 410 3.94 -11.32 35.57
CA THR A 410 3.05 -11.27 36.74
C THR A 410 3.51 -10.11 37.61
N ILE A 411 2.68 -9.08 37.74
CA ILE A 411 2.99 -7.86 38.48
C ILE A 411 1.91 -7.71 39.55
N ARG A 412 2.32 -7.62 40.83
CA ARG A 412 1.38 -7.52 41.98
C ARG A 412 0.33 -8.65 41.99
N GLY A 413 0.72 -9.86 41.57
CA GLY A 413 -0.17 -11.03 41.50
C GLY A 413 -1.10 -11.06 40.28
N GLU A 414 -1.10 -10.03 39.44
CA GLU A 414 -1.89 -9.97 38.21
C GLU A 414 -1.01 -10.35 37.00
N LYS A 415 -1.48 -11.31 36.19
CA LYS A 415 -0.83 -11.65 34.92
C LYS A 415 -1.21 -10.61 33.87
N VAL A 416 -0.22 -10.05 33.18
CA VAL A 416 -0.40 -8.93 32.25
C VAL A 416 0.40 -9.11 30.97
N PHE A 417 -0.08 -8.51 29.88
CA PHE A 417 0.75 -8.18 28.72
C PHE A 417 1.47 -6.86 28.99
N ALA A 418 2.80 -6.87 28.88
CA ALA A 418 3.64 -5.66 28.87
C ALA A 418 3.82 -5.19 27.42
N LEU A 419 3.46 -3.94 27.16
CA LEU A 419 3.36 -3.37 25.82
C LEU A 419 4.04 -2.00 25.76
N GLN A 420 4.52 -1.62 24.58
CA GLN A 420 4.99 -0.26 24.31
C GLN A 420 4.76 0.13 22.84
N PHE A 421 4.78 1.43 22.57
CA PHE A 421 4.78 1.91 21.18
C PHE A 421 6.20 1.95 20.61
N LEU A 422 6.40 1.27 19.48
CA LEU A 422 7.59 1.40 18.64
C LEU A 422 7.55 2.66 17.77
N GLN A 423 6.34 3.11 17.45
CA GLN A 423 6.06 4.35 16.73
C GLN A 423 4.62 4.75 17.05
N ALA A 424 4.34 6.03 17.24
CA ALA A 424 3.02 6.50 17.65
C ALA A 424 2.66 7.82 16.94
N ARG A 425 1.36 8.13 16.87
CA ARG A 425 0.88 9.42 16.33
C ARG A 425 1.44 10.60 17.12
N TYR A 426 1.52 10.45 18.45
CA TYR A 426 2.15 11.42 19.33
C TYR A 426 3.52 10.88 19.77
N PRO A 427 4.63 11.61 19.50
CA PRO A 427 5.98 11.14 19.81
C PRO A 427 6.19 10.73 21.28
N ASP A 428 5.58 11.43 22.23
CA ASP A 428 5.74 11.19 23.67
C ASP A 428 5.21 9.83 24.15
N TRP A 429 4.47 9.10 23.30
CA TRP A 429 3.98 7.76 23.60
C TRP A 429 5.03 6.68 23.31
N VAL A 430 6.02 6.99 22.49
CA VAL A 430 7.03 6.03 22.04
C VAL A 430 7.87 5.58 23.23
N ARG A 431 8.03 4.26 23.37
CA ARG A 431 8.73 3.61 24.49
C ARG A 431 8.15 3.88 25.89
N ARG A 432 6.95 4.45 26.00
CA ARG A 432 6.21 4.49 27.27
C ARG A 432 5.56 3.12 27.50
N PRO A 433 5.96 2.37 28.55
CA PRO A 433 5.35 1.08 28.84
C PRO A 433 3.89 1.25 29.30
N PHE A 434 3.05 0.29 28.94
CA PHE A 434 1.71 0.14 29.49
C PHE A 434 1.35 -1.35 29.59
N TYR A 435 0.34 -1.63 30.40
CA TYR A 435 0.00 -3.00 30.78
C TYR A 435 -1.48 -3.27 30.49
N ALA A 436 -1.74 -4.39 29.84
CA ALA A 436 -3.09 -4.90 29.64
C ALA A 436 -3.29 -6.17 30.46
N LYS A 437 -4.51 -6.41 30.94
CA LYS A 437 -4.89 -7.67 31.58
C LYS A 437 -4.56 -8.82 30.64
N PHE A 438 -4.05 -9.91 31.19
CA PHE A 438 -3.83 -11.11 30.40
C PHE A 438 -5.17 -11.72 30.01
N ASP A 439 -5.45 -11.71 28.70
CA ASP A 439 -6.55 -12.43 28.08
C ASP A 439 -5.97 -13.41 27.03
N PRO A 440 -6.11 -14.74 27.23
CA PRO A 440 -5.62 -15.73 26.28
C PRO A 440 -6.38 -15.72 24.94
N ALA A 441 -7.56 -15.10 24.87
CA ALA A 441 -8.37 -15.00 23.67
C ALA A 441 -8.11 -13.71 22.87
N ALA A 442 -7.41 -12.72 23.44
CA ALA A 442 -7.10 -11.48 22.74
C ALA A 442 -6.28 -11.75 21.48
N MET A 443 -6.67 -11.14 20.36
CA MET A 443 -6.01 -11.31 19.06
C MET A 443 -5.51 -9.98 18.49
N TRP A 444 -6.05 -8.86 18.96
CA TRP A 444 -5.69 -7.51 18.53
C TRP A 444 -5.72 -6.50 19.68
N LEU A 445 -5.24 -5.28 19.41
CA LEU A 445 -5.14 -4.21 20.42
C LEU A 445 -6.50 -3.86 21.05
N ASN A 446 -7.59 -3.92 20.28
CA ASN A 446 -8.93 -3.56 20.76
C ASN A 446 -9.55 -4.63 21.67
N ASP A 447 -8.97 -5.84 21.72
CA ASP A 447 -9.42 -6.91 22.61
C ASP A 447 -8.80 -6.77 24.02
N LEU A 448 -7.79 -5.89 24.16
CA LEU A 448 -7.06 -5.70 25.41
C LEU A 448 -7.80 -4.72 26.33
N THR A 449 -7.75 -5.02 27.63
CA THR A 449 -8.26 -4.13 28.69
C THR A 449 -7.14 -3.67 29.62
N PRO A 450 -7.17 -2.44 30.16
CA PRO A 450 -6.12 -1.95 31.06
C PRO A 450 -5.99 -2.80 32.33
N ALA A 451 -4.74 -3.07 32.74
CA ALA A 451 -4.43 -3.79 33.98
C ALA A 451 -4.54 -2.91 35.23
N PHE A 452 -4.41 -3.51 36.42
CA PHE A 452 -4.28 -2.79 37.71
C PHE A 452 -5.47 -1.91 38.11
N GLY A 453 -6.67 -2.22 37.60
CA GLY A 453 -7.90 -1.47 37.89
C GLY A 453 -8.03 -0.15 37.12
N GLU A 454 -7.12 0.14 36.20
CA GLU A 454 -7.23 1.29 35.30
C GLU A 454 -8.47 1.15 34.39
N LYS A 455 -9.12 2.28 34.11
CA LYS A 455 -10.34 2.29 33.28
C LYS A 455 -10.07 2.45 31.79
N ARG A 456 -8.93 3.04 31.43
CA ARG A 456 -8.55 3.41 30.05
C ARG A 456 -7.05 3.31 29.85
N PHE A 457 -6.63 3.11 28.60
CA PHE A 457 -5.22 3.31 28.25
C PHE A 457 -4.92 4.79 28.05
N PHE A 458 -3.67 5.20 28.31
CA PHE A 458 -3.26 6.61 28.22
C PHE A 458 -3.44 7.24 26.81
N PHE A 459 -3.50 6.42 25.76
CA PHE A 459 -3.67 6.88 24.37
C PHE A 459 -5.14 7.03 23.96
N GLU A 460 -6.08 6.60 24.79
CA GLU A 460 -7.52 6.72 24.53
C GLU A 460 -8.03 8.12 24.84
N GLU A 461 -7.43 8.83 25.81
CA GLU A 461 -7.82 10.20 26.17
C GLU A 461 -7.50 11.22 25.07
N ALA A 462 -6.44 10.98 24.30
CA ALA A 462 -6.01 11.85 23.21
C ALA A 462 -6.80 11.66 21.90
N THR A 463 -7.82 10.79 21.88
CA THR A 463 -8.70 10.64 20.70
C THR A 463 -9.83 11.67 20.63
N SER A 464 -9.92 12.62 21.57
CA SER A 464 -10.58 13.90 21.28
C SER A 464 -9.81 14.59 20.16
N PRO A 465 -10.47 15.11 19.10
CA PRO A 465 -9.80 15.73 17.97
C PRO A 465 -9.22 17.09 18.39
N GLN A 466 -8.13 17.06 19.16
CA GLN A 466 -7.12 18.08 19.00
C GLN A 466 -6.47 17.75 17.67
N THR A 467 -6.97 18.43 16.62
CA THR A 467 -6.16 18.77 15.47
C THR A 467 -4.73 18.96 15.96
N ILE A 468 -3.77 18.28 15.34
CA ILE A 468 -2.40 18.75 15.40
C ILE A 468 -2.51 20.20 14.92
N GLU A 469 -2.60 21.15 15.85
CA GLU A 469 -2.42 22.55 15.55
C GLU A 469 -0.95 22.62 15.16
N LYS A 470 -0.72 22.39 13.86
CA LYS A 470 0.47 22.89 13.19
C LYS A 470 0.57 24.35 13.63
N PRO A 471 1.73 24.83 14.11
CA PRO A 471 1.92 26.26 14.23
C PRO A 471 1.58 26.84 12.86
N ALA A 472 0.51 27.62 12.79
CA ALA A 472 0.09 28.25 11.55
C ALA A 472 1.32 29.00 11.01
N ALA A 473 1.64 28.80 9.74
CA ALA A 473 2.64 29.63 9.08
C ALA A 473 2.30 31.10 9.40
N PRO A 474 3.26 31.97 9.73
CA PRO A 474 2.98 33.34 10.16
C PRO A 474 2.06 34.10 9.21
N GLU A 475 2.04 33.72 7.92
CA GLU A 475 1.10 34.23 6.92
C GLU A 475 -0.38 33.94 7.23
N GLN A 476 -0.73 32.73 7.71
CA GLN A 476 -2.11 32.34 8.01
C GLN A 476 -2.65 33.08 9.24
N SER A 477 -1.84 33.27 10.28
CA SER A 477 -2.27 34.02 11.47
C SER A 477 -2.52 35.50 11.13
N VAL A 478 -1.70 36.09 10.26
CA VAL A 478 -1.90 37.47 9.78
C VAL A 478 -3.16 37.59 8.95
N ILE A 479 -3.40 36.66 8.01
CA ILE A 479 -4.61 36.67 7.18
C ILE A 479 -5.87 36.50 8.05
N THR A 480 -5.86 35.55 8.99
CA THR A 480 -6.98 35.36 9.92
C THR A 480 -7.18 36.59 10.81
N SER A 481 -6.12 37.28 11.24
CA SER A 481 -6.24 38.54 11.99
C SER A 481 -6.84 39.67 11.15
N CYS A 482 -6.43 39.82 9.89
CA CYS A 482 -6.98 40.81 8.95
C CYS A 482 -8.46 40.52 8.65
N ILE A 483 -8.81 39.25 8.56
CA ILE A 483 -10.18 38.81 8.32
C ILE A 483 -11.06 39.09 9.56
N LYS A 484 -10.55 38.86 10.77
CA LYS A 484 -11.26 39.11 12.03
C LYS A 484 -11.39 40.59 12.38
N SER A 485 -10.46 41.45 11.93
CA SER A 485 -10.46 42.89 12.27
C SER A 485 -11.39 43.76 11.41
N VAL A 486 -12.32 43.18 10.65
CA VAL A 486 -13.21 43.93 9.74
C VAL A 486 -14.66 43.62 10.07
N GLU A 487 -15.27 44.48 10.88
CA GLU A 487 -16.72 44.53 11.07
C GLU A 487 -17.35 45.36 9.93
N GLY A 488 -18.23 44.76 9.13
CA GLY A 488 -19.02 45.47 8.12
C GLY A 488 -18.66 45.20 6.65
N ARG A 489 -19.45 45.81 5.75
CA ARG A 489 -19.76 45.38 4.36
C ARG A 489 -18.52 45.06 3.48
N ARG A 490 -18.65 43.97 2.71
CA ARG A 490 -17.58 43.08 2.22
C ARG A 490 -17.15 43.35 0.77
N HIS A 491 -15.85 43.55 0.52
CA HIS A 491 -15.28 43.67 -0.84
C HIS A 491 -13.88 42.99 -0.92
N ILE A 492 -13.74 41.90 -1.70
CA ILE A 492 -12.51 41.09 -1.84
C ILE A 492 -11.27 41.95 -2.21
N PRO A 493 -11.36 42.95 -3.13
CA PRO A 493 -10.23 43.84 -3.44
C PRO A 493 -9.64 44.57 -2.24
N ARG A 494 -10.46 45.07 -1.30
CA ARG A 494 -10.00 45.79 -0.10
C ARG A 494 -9.30 44.87 0.89
N MET A 495 -9.71 43.60 0.96
CA MET A 495 -9.07 42.61 1.82
C MET A 495 -7.69 42.24 1.28
N ALA A 496 -7.57 42.03 -0.05
CA ALA A 496 -6.27 41.79 -0.68
C ALA A 496 -5.30 42.97 -0.49
N GLU A 497 -5.79 44.21 -0.53
CA GLU A 497 -5.00 45.42 -0.29
C GLU A 497 -4.51 45.52 1.17
N LYS A 498 -5.36 45.23 2.15
CA LYS A 498 -4.96 45.20 3.57
C LYS A 498 -3.92 44.13 3.89
N ILE A 499 -4.01 42.96 3.25
CA ILE A 499 -3.03 41.89 3.42
C ILE A 499 -1.68 42.31 2.79
N ARG A 500 -1.70 42.96 1.62
CA ARG A 500 -0.50 43.54 1.00
C ARG A 500 0.14 44.65 1.83
N ALA A 501 -0.67 45.51 2.44
CA ALA A 501 -0.18 46.58 3.31
C ALA A 501 0.55 46.07 4.58
N ARG A 502 0.34 44.81 4.96
CA ARG A 502 1.08 44.13 6.04
C ARG A 502 2.30 43.34 5.55
N GLY A 503 2.71 43.50 4.29
CA GLY A 503 3.91 42.89 3.72
C GLY A 503 3.69 41.51 3.08
N PHE A 504 2.45 41.05 2.91
CA PHE A 504 2.16 39.71 2.38
C PHE A 504 1.57 39.74 0.96
N PRO A 505 2.07 38.92 0.02
CA PRO A 505 1.55 38.89 -1.35
C PRO A 505 0.13 38.30 -1.38
N ALA A 506 -0.86 39.14 -1.73
CA ALA A 506 -2.26 38.73 -1.82
C ALA A 506 -2.88 39.09 -3.19
N SER A 507 -3.49 38.08 -3.83
CA SER A 507 -4.29 38.22 -5.06
C SER A 507 -5.76 37.91 -4.78
N LYS A 508 -6.67 38.39 -5.63
CA LYS A 508 -8.12 38.15 -5.50
C LYS A 508 -8.45 36.65 -5.45
N ALA A 509 -7.80 35.85 -6.30
CA ALA A 509 -7.96 34.40 -6.37
C ALA A 509 -7.45 33.68 -5.10
N ARG A 510 -6.50 34.28 -4.37
CA ARG A 510 -5.96 33.72 -3.11
C ARG A 510 -6.80 34.08 -1.89
N VAL A 511 -7.42 35.26 -1.88
CA VAL A 511 -8.22 35.77 -0.74
C VAL A 511 -9.62 35.15 -0.72
N GLU A 512 -10.21 34.86 -1.88
CA GLU A 512 -11.60 34.38 -1.99
C GLU A 512 -11.84 33.00 -1.32
N PRO A 513 -10.98 31.97 -1.51
CA PRO A 513 -11.14 30.68 -0.82
C PRO A 513 -10.96 30.79 0.70
N LEU A 514 -10.03 31.64 1.16
CA LEU A 514 -9.74 31.86 2.59
C LEU A 514 -10.91 32.54 3.31
N MET A 515 -11.58 33.51 2.66
CA MET A 515 -12.79 34.12 3.18
C MET A 515 -13.94 33.11 3.29
N SER A 516 -14.12 32.26 2.27
CA SER A 516 -15.12 31.19 2.27
C SER A 516 -14.88 30.17 3.39
N HIS A 517 -13.63 29.78 3.64
CA HIS A 517 -13.25 28.84 4.70
C HIS A 517 -13.60 29.36 6.10
N HIS A 518 -13.52 30.67 6.33
CA HIS A 518 -13.91 31.31 7.60
C HIS A 518 -15.38 31.79 7.62
N GLY A 519 -16.24 31.25 6.73
CA GLY A 519 -17.68 31.51 6.74
C GLY A 519 -18.10 32.87 6.18
N ILE A 520 -17.18 33.63 5.56
CA ILE A 520 -17.45 34.96 5.04
C ILE A 520 -17.93 34.87 3.59
N ARG A 521 -19.25 34.93 3.42
CA ARG A 521 -19.89 34.88 2.10
C ARG A 521 -19.77 36.19 1.34
N ARG A 522 -19.56 36.10 0.02
CA ARG A 522 -19.59 37.24 -0.92
C ARG A 522 -20.97 37.90 -0.93
N VAL A 523 -21.02 39.22 -0.82
CA VAL A 523 -22.26 39.99 -1.07
C VAL A 523 -22.46 40.03 -2.58
N ARG A 524 -23.51 39.37 -3.08
CA ARG A 524 -23.99 39.57 -4.45
C ARG A 524 -24.82 40.85 -4.44
N HIS A 525 -24.40 41.88 -5.17
CA HIS A 525 -25.30 43.00 -5.45
C HIS A 525 -26.47 42.48 -6.28
N LYS A 526 -27.71 42.86 -5.91
CA LYS A 526 -28.84 42.78 -6.85
C LYS A 526 -28.43 43.62 -8.06
N ARG A 527 -28.41 43.03 -9.26
CA ARG A 527 -28.39 43.85 -10.48
C ARG A 527 -29.65 44.71 -10.42
N HIS A 528 -29.48 46.03 -10.48
CA HIS A 528 -30.56 46.88 -10.94
C HIS A 528 -30.70 46.58 -12.42
N ASP A 529 -31.72 45.81 -12.80
CA ASP A 529 -32.08 45.68 -14.20
C ASP A 529 -32.62 47.05 -14.63
N ARG A 530 -31.74 47.85 -15.26
CA ARG A 530 -32.15 49.02 -16.01
C ARG A 530 -32.79 48.47 -17.28
N VAL A 531 -34.11 48.42 -17.32
CA VAL A 531 -34.86 48.09 -18.53
C VAL A 531 -34.53 49.16 -19.56
N THR A 532 -33.64 48.86 -20.51
CA THR A 532 -33.22 49.80 -21.56
C THR A 532 -34.02 49.65 -22.86
N THR A 533 -34.97 48.71 -22.94
CA THR A 533 -35.84 48.53 -24.11
C THR A 533 -37.18 47.89 -23.71
N ASP A 534 -38.29 48.63 -23.85
CA ASP A 534 -39.64 48.06 -23.88
C ASP A 534 -40.02 47.81 -25.35
N SER A 535 -39.66 46.65 -25.88
CA SER A 535 -40.02 46.25 -27.23
C SER A 535 -40.90 45.00 -27.20
N LYS A 536 -42.22 45.21 -27.23
CA LYS A 536 -43.26 44.16 -27.34
C LYS A 536 -43.38 43.59 -28.77
N HIS A 537 -42.29 43.14 -29.38
CA HIS A 537 -42.36 42.47 -30.69
C HIS A 537 -42.03 40.96 -30.58
N LYS A 538 -42.63 40.16 -31.46
CA LYS A 538 -42.52 38.68 -31.49
C LYS A 538 -41.64 38.15 -32.62
N LEU A 539 -40.65 38.90 -33.12
CA LEU A 539 -39.71 38.37 -34.13
C LEU A 539 -38.37 37.97 -33.48
N PRO A 540 -37.70 36.92 -33.97
CA PRO A 540 -36.43 36.49 -33.39
C PRO A 540 -35.23 37.39 -33.74
N VAL A 541 -35.33 38.24 -34.77
CA VAL A 541 -34.29 39.23 -35.17
C VAL A 541 -34.97 40.50 -35.70
N ALA A 542 -34.51 41.68 -35.26
CA ALA A 542 -35.00 42.97 -35.75
C ALA A 542 -34.48 43.26 -37.18
N SER A 543 -35.28 43.95 -38.00
CA SER A 543 -34.88 44.35 -39.35
C SER A 543 -33.69 45.32 -39.34
N ASN A 544 -32.68 45.08 -40.18
CA ASN A 544 -31.49 45.92 -40.33
C ASN A 544 -31.82 47.21 -41.10
N LEU A 545 -32.52 48.13 -40.44
CA LEU A 545 -33.02 49.38 -41.03
C LEU A 545 -31.90 50.34 -41.45
N LEU A 546 -30.67 50.14 -40.97
CA LEU A 546 -29.51 50.98 -41.30
C LEU A 546 -28.66 50.39 -42.44
N ASN A 547 -29.02 49.21 -42.95
CA ASN A 547 -28.33 48.53 -44.05
C ASN A 547 -26.81 48.39 -43.85
N LEU A 548 -26.38 48.18 -42.60
CA LEU A 548 -24.97 48.03 -42.25
C LEU A 548 -24.62 46.53 -42.26
N GLU A 549 -23.97 46.07 -43.33
CA GLU A 549 -23.40 44.74 -43.42
C GLU A 549 -21.92 44.77 -43.04
N PHE A 550 -21.57 44.14 -41.92
CA PHE A 550 -20.19 43.96 -41.51
C PHE A 550 -19.71 42.59 -41.96
N VAL A 551 -19.15 42.52 -43.17
CA VAL A 551 -18.49 41.31 -43.69
C VAL A 551 -16.99 41.40 -43.37
N PRO A 552 -16.47 40.58 -42.45
CA PRO A 552 -15.03 40.55 -42.16
C PRO A 552 -14.29 39.82 -43.29
N THR A 553 -13.22 40.41 -43.81
CA THR A 553 -12.39 39.80 -44.87
C THR A 553 -11.40 38.75 -44.35
N VAL A 554 -11.14 38.68 -43.03
CA VAL A 554 -10.33 37.63 -42.37
C VAL A 554 -10.76 37.39 -40.90
N PRO A 555 -10.46 36.21 -40.30
CA PRO A 555 -10.78 35.93 -38.90
C PRO A 555 -10.00 36.81 -37.90
N ASN A 556 -10.65 37.22 -36.81
CA ASN A 556 -10.11 37.98 -35.65
C ASN A 556 -9.74 39.46 -35.88
N GLN A 557 -10.46 40.19 -36.72
CA GLN A 557 -10.32 41.64 -36.81
C GLN A 557 -11.29 42.33 -35.82
N VAL A 558 -10.77 43.18 -34.93
CA VAL A 558 -11.57 43.96 -33.95
C VAL A 558 -11.73 45.38 -34.49
N PHE A 559 -12.97 45.83 -34.69
CA PHE A 559 -13.28 47.23 -34.97
C PHE A 559 -13.69 47.92 -33.67
N SER A 560 -12.83 48.81 -33.16
CA SER A 560 -13.17 49.72 -32.08
C SER A 560 -13.48 51.10 -32.68
N SER A 561 -14.73 51.52 -32.66
CA SER A 561 -15.06 52.94 -32.73
C SER A 561 -15.20 53.45 -31.30
N ASP A 562 -14.31 54.35 -30.89
CA ASP A 562 -14.44 55.12 -29.67
C ASP A 562 -15.73 55.93 -29.71
N CYS A 563 -16.54 55.82 -28.66
CA CYS A 563 -17.54 56.81 -28.31
C CYS A 563 -17.22 57.30 -26.89
N SER A 564 -16.67 58.51 -26.84
CA SER A 564 -16.69 59.44 -25.72
C SER A 564 -18.08 59.65 -25.14
#